data_AF-A0A4R8CMB3-F1
#
_entry.id   AF-A0A4R8CMB3-F1
#
_cell.length_a   1.000
_cell.length_b   1.000
_cell.length_c   1.000
_cell.angle_alpha   90.00
_cell.angle_beta   90.00
_cell.angle_gamma   90.00
#
_symmetry.space_group_name_H-M   'P 1'
#
loop_
_entity.id
_entity.type
_entity.pdbx_description
1 polymer ?
#
loop_
_entity_poly.entity_id
_entity_poly.type
_entity_poly.pdbx_seq_one_letter_code
_entity_poly.pdbx_strand_id
1 'polypeptide(L)'
;MKLNRQCLTPVGAIARGLLAGTVGTIAMDTLLYFRYRKGGGDGEFARWEFSADIHSWDQAAAPAQVGRRLYDGLLQRELPDDRAALVNNIMHWGYGIANGAAYGVLAGSLRNPQVWYGIPFGAGVWGSGYVVLPAAKLYEPIWKYDRKTLAKDLSAHLVYGLTTAAVFRLARRFRL
;
A
#
# COMPACT_ATOMS: atom_id res chain seq x y z
N MET A 1 -3.16 23.24 -31.43
CA MET A 1 -3.47 21.79 -31.49
C MET A 1 -4.21 21.38 -30.21
N LYS A 2 -5.55 21.33 -30.23
CA LYS A 2 -6.33 20.81 -29.09
C LYS A 2 -6.15 19.29 -29.06
N LEU A 3 -5.28 18.80 -28.18
CA LEU A 3 -5.22 17.36 -27.89
C LEU A 3 -6.60 16.93 -27.42
N ASN A 4 -7.30 16.17 -28.25
CA ASN A 4 -8.49 15.41 -27.87
C ASN A 4 -8.07 14.48 -26.72
N ARG A 5 -8.23 14.96 -25.48
CA ARG A 5 -8.05 14.15 -24.28
C ARG A 5 -9.27 13.23 -24.21
N GLN A 6 -9.18 12.08 -24.89
CA GLN A 6 -10.19 11.04 -24.76
C GLN A 6 -10.44 10.75 -23.28
N CYS A 7 -11.70 10.62 -22.89
CA CYS A 7 -12.06 10.14 -21.56
C CYS A 7 -11.41 8.78 -21.35
N LEU A 8 -10.76 8.61 -20.20
CA LEU A 8 -10.16 7.34 -19.82
C LEU A 8 -11.29 6.33 -19.66
N THR A 9 -11.21 5.17 -20.32
CA THR A 9 -12.20 4.09 -20.08
C THR A 9 -12.07 3.58 -18.65
N PRO A 10 -13.13 3.01 -18.05
CA PRO A 10 -13.05 2.43 -16.71
C PRO A 10 -11.94 1.38 -16.59
N VAL A 11 -11.81 0.49 -17.58
CA VAL A 11 -10.74 -0.51 -17.65
C VAL A 11 -9.36 0.15 -17.72
N GLY A 12 -9.22 1.17 -18.57
CA GLY A 12 -7.96 1.92 -18.70
C GLY A 12 -7.59 2.70 -17.43
N ALA A 13 -8.58 3.13 -16.65
CA ALA A 13 -8.40 3.77 -15.36
C ALA A 13 -7.92 2.78 -14.29
N ILE A 14 -8.55 1.62 -14.23
CA ILE A 14 -8.17 0.53 -13.32
C ILE A 14 -6.75 0.06 -13.64
N ALA A 15 -6.43 -0.25 -14.90
CA ALA A 15 -5.10 -0.73 -15.30
C ALA A 15 -3.98 0.26 -14.94
N ARG A 16 -4.19 1.55 -15.19
CA ARG A 16 -3.24 2.61 -14.80
C ARG A 16 -3.16 2.78 -13.28
N GLY A 17 -4.28 2.58 -12.58
CA GLY A 17 -4.34 2.59 -11.13
C GLY A 17 -3.54 1.44 -10.51
N LEU A 18 -3.69 0.22 -11.03
CA LEU A 18 -2.92 -0.96 -10.60
C LEU A 18 -1.41 -0.73 -10.76
N LEU A 19 -0.98 -0.24 -11.93
CA LEU A 19 0.42 0.13 -12.17
C LEU A 19 0.88 1.21 -11.19
N ALA A 20 0.08 2.26 -11.02
CA ALA A 20 0.42 3.37 -10.13
C ALA A 20 0.53 2.93 -8.66
N GLY A 21 -0.37 2.08 -8.18
CA GLY A 21 -0.31 1.51 -6.83
C GLY A 21 0.92 0.64 -6.64
N THR A 22 1.27 -0.19 -7.63
CA THR A 22 2.49 -1.02 -7.60
C THR A 22 3.75 -0.15 -7.42
N VAL A 23 3.89 0.90 -8.24
CA VAL A 23 5.04 1.82 -8.14
C VAL A 23 4.98 2.64 -6.84
N GLY A 24 3.79 2.99 -6.37
CA GLY A 24 3.58 3.63 -5.08
C GLY A 24 4.08 2.78 -3.91
N THR A 25 3.76 1.49 -3.91
CA THR A 25 4.22 0.51 -2.92
C THR A 25 5.75 0.42 -2.93
N ILE A 26 6.36 0.20 -4.08
CA ILE A 26 7.83 0.18 -4.22
C ILE A 26 8.48 1.45 -3.66
N ALA A 27 7.92 2.63 -3.93
CA ALA A 27 8.46 3.89 -3.44
C ALA A 27 8.36 4.04 -1.92
N MET A 28 7.23 3.64 -1.34
CA MET A 28 7.06 3.59 0.11
C MET A 28 8.03 2.61 0.76
N ASP A 29 8.16 1.41 0.18
CA ASP A 29 9.02 0.36 0.68
C ASP A 29 10.50 0.74 0.59
N THR A 30 10.90 1.43 -0.48
CA THR A 30 12.25 2.00 -0.60
C THR A 30 12.55 2.98 0.55
N LEU A 31 11.59 3.84 0.89
CA LEU A 31 11.74 4.78 2.02
C LEU A 31 11.81 4.04 3.36
N LEU A 32 10.96 3.03 3.56
CA LEU A 32 10.95 2.20 4.77
C LEU A 32 12.24 1.41 4.92
N TYR A 33 12.72 0.78 3.85
CA TYR A 33 13.99 0.08 3.81
C TYR A 33 15.18 1.00 4.11
N PHE A 34 15.19 2.20 3.52
CA PHE A 34 16.21 3.21 3.85
C PHE A 34 16.22 3.54 5.35
N ARG A 35 15.05 3.68 5.97
CA ARG A 35 14.91 3.92 7.42
C ARG A 35 15.32 2.71 8.25
N TYR A 36 15.02 1.49 7.80
CA TYR A 36 15.47 0.24 8.40
C TYR A 36 17.00 0.14 8.41
N ARG A 37 17.66 0.38 7.27
CA ARG A 37 19.12 0.39 7.15
C ARG A 37 19.75 1.48 8.02
N LYS A 38 19.19 2.69 8.02
CA LYS A 38 19.66 3.78 8.90
C LYS A 38 19.46 3.46 10.39
N GLY A 39 18.48 2.63 10.72
CA GLY A 39 18.20 2.14 12.06
C GLY A 39 19.09 0.99 12.51
N GLY A 40 20.04 0.54 11.69
CA GLY A 40 20.97 -0.54 12.01
C GLY A 40 20.55 -1.92 11.50
N GLY A 41 19.40 -2.04 10.82
CA GLY A 41 19.04 -3.30 10.18
C GLY A 41 20.01 -3.65 9.05
N ASP A 42 20.40 -4.90 8.90
CA ASP A 42 21.50 -5.38 8.05
C ASP A 42 21.07 -6.27 6.88
N GLY A 43 19.79 -6.62 6.79
CA GLY A 43 19.23 -7.47 5.74
C GLY A 43 19.25 -6.84 4.33
N GLU A 44 19.35 -7.70 3.32
CA GLU A 44 19.24 -7.33 1.91
C GLU A 44 17.80 -6.90 1.54
N PHE A 45 17.67 -5.95 0.60
CA PHE A 45 16.37 -5.40 0.20
C PHE A 45 15.38 -6.47 -0.23
N ALA A 46 15.76 -7.38 -1.12
CA ALA A 46 14.84 -8.40 -1.64
C ALA A 46 14.34 -9.35 -0.55
N ARG A 47 15.20 -9.72 0.41
CA ARG A 47 14.80 -10.58 1.53
C ARG A 47 13.84 -9.87 2.47
N TRP A 48 14.13 -8.60 2.78
CA TRP A 48 13.28 -7.74 3.62
C TRP A 48 11.92 -7.50 2.97
N GLU A 49 11.90 -7.14 1.68
CA GLU A 49 10.71 -6.82 0.91
C GLU A 49 9.77 -8.02 0.78
N PHE A 50 10.33 -9.21 0.52
CA PHE A 50 9.56 -10.43 0.34
C PHE A 50 9.44 -11.26 1.62
N SER A 51 9.64 -10.64 2.79
CA SER A 51 9.37 -11.27 4.09
C SER A 51 10.08 -12.60 4.31
N ALA A 52 11.29 -12.76 3.74
CA ALA A 52 11.98 -14.05 3.66
C ALA A 52 12.37 -14.63 5.03
N ASP A 53 12.45 -13.77 6.04
CA ASP A 53 12.85 -14.12 7.41
C ASP A 53 11.64 -14.34 8.34
N ILE A 54 10.39 -14.25 7.83
CA ILE A 54 9.19 -14.59 8.60
C ILE A 54 8.93 -16.09 8.46
N HIS A 55 9.06 -16.82 9.58
CA HIS A 55 8.89 -18.29 9.59
C HIS A 55 7.65 -18.77 10.34
N SER A 56 6.95 -17.87 11.01
CA SER A 56 5.83 -18.20 11.88
C SER A 56 4.92 -17.01 12.11
N TRP A 57 3.73 -17.26 12.65
CA TRP A 57 2.71 -16.22 12.83
C TRP A 57 3.03 -15.22 13.95
N ASP A 58 3.87 -15.56 14.93
CA ASP A 58 4.32 -14.62 15.97
C ASP A 58 5.25 -13.54 15.41
N GLN A 59 5.96 -13.83 14.33
CA GLN A 59 6.84 -12.91 13.61
C GLN A 59 6.08 -12.10 12.53
N ALA A 60 4.85 -12.50 12.23
CA ALA A 60 4.08 -11.94 11.13
C ALA A 60 3.60 -10.51 11.41
N ALA A 61 3.84 -9.61 10.45
CA ALA A 61 3.34 -8.24 10.49
C ALA A 61 1.80 -8.19 10.36
N ALA A 62 1.24 -7.01 10.66
CA ALA A 62 -0.20 -6.78 10.61
C ALA A 62 -0.88 -7.23 9.30
N PRO A 63 -0.31 -7.00 8.08
CA PRO A 63 -0.92 -7.50 6.84
C PRO A 63 -1.12 -9.01 6.83
N ALA A 64 -0.10 -9.79 7.22
CA ALA A 64 -0.22 -11.25 7.33
C ALA A 64 -1.27 -11.68 8.34
N GLN A 65 -1.33 -11.03 9.51
CA GLN A 65 -2.33 -11.33 10.53
C GLN A 65 -3.77 -11.07 10.05
N VAL A 66 -3.98 -10.00 9.29
CA VAL A 66 -5.28 -9.73 8.64
C VAL A 66 -5.61 -10.86 7.66
N GLY A 67 -4.68 -11.22 6.78
CA GLY A 67 -4.87 -12.28 5.80
C GLY A 67 -5.19 -13.63 6.44
N ARG A 68 -4.45 -14.01 7.49
CA ARG A 68 -4.71 -15.21 8.28
C ARG A 68 -6.14 -15.21 8.83
N ARG A 69 -6.55 -14.14 9.52
CA ARG A 69 -7.88 -14.08 10.14
C ARG A 69 -9.01 -14.11 9.13
N LEU A 70 -8.82 -13.51 7.96
CA LEU A 70 -9.78 -13.61 6.86
C LEU A 70 -9.89 -15.05 6.36
N TYR A 71 -8.76 -15.73 6.15
CA TYR A 71 -8.76 -17.13 5.71
C TYR A 71 -9.37 -18.06 6.76
N ASP A 72 -8.86 -18.00 7.99
CA ASP A 72 -9.30 -18.84 9.10
C ASP A 72 -10.80 -18.62 9.38
N GLY A 73 -11.26 -17.37 9.35
CA GLY A 73 -12.66 -17.01 9.57
C GLY A 73 -13.60 -17.37 8.41
N LEU A 74 -13.18 -17.26 7.16
CA LEU A 74 -14.03 -17.56 6.01
C LEU A 74 -14.07 -19.04 5.66
N LEU A 75 -12.92 -19.73 5.77
CA LEU A 75 -12.78 -21.13 5.37
C LEU A 75 -12.80 -22.09 6.55
N GLN A 76 -12.81 -21.57 7.78
CA GLN A 76 -12.86 -22.38 9.01
C GLN A 76 -11.71 -23.39 9.08
N ARG A 77 -10.52 -22.98 8.64
CA ARG A 77 -9.29 -23.79 8.58
C ARG A 77 -8.10 -22.95 8.98
N GLU A 78 -7.23 -23.50 9.82
CA GLU A 78 -6.00 -22.81 10.23
C GLU A 78 -4.93 -22.90 9.13
N LEU A 79 -4.31 -21.77 8.81
CA LEU A 79 -3.14 -21.75 7.95
C LEU A 79 -1.87 -22.17 8.70
N PRO A 80 -1.04 -23.06 8.12
CA PRO A 80 0.22 -23.43 8.72
C PRO A 80 1.21 -22.26 8.75
N ASP A 81 2.10 -22.27 9.74
CA ASP A 81 3.07 -21.21 10.03
C ASP A 81 3.98 -20.87 8.85
N ASP A 82 4.33 -21.86 8.03
CA ASP A 82 5.16 -21.71 6.82
C ASP A 82 4.51 -20.81 5.75
N ARG A 83 3.21 -20.49 5.89
CA ARG A 83 2.49 -19.55 5.01
C ARG A 83 2.57 -18.10 5.45
N ALA A 84 3.10 -17.79 6.62
CA ALA A 84 3.12 -16.44 7.17
C ALA A 84 3.77 -15.42 6.20
N ALA A 85 4.95 -15.74 5.65
CA ALA A 85 5.64 -14.90 4.67
C ALA A 85 4.82 -14.69 3.39
N LEU A 86 4.24 -15.78 2.83
CA LEU A 86 3.42 -15.72 1.63
C LEU A 86 2.20 -14.81 1.84
N VAL A 87 1.47 -15.02 2.94
CA VAL A 87 0.29 -14.22 3.26
C VAL A 87 0.67 -12.77 3.52
N ASN A 88 1.82 -12.50 4.14
CA ASN A 88 2.31 -11.13 4.31
C ASN A 88 2.50 -10.45 2.95
N ASN A 89 3.20 -11.10 2.02
CA ASN A 89 3.45 -10.55 0.69
C ASN A 89 2.16 -10.33 -0.10
N ILE A 90 1.23 -11.29 -0.08
CA ILE A 90 -0.08 -11.15 -0.75
C ILE A 90 -0.84 -9.94 -0.18
N MET A 91 -0.89 -9.82 1.14
CA MET A 91 -1.66 -8.75 1.78
C MET A 91 -0.98 -7.39 1.62
N HIS A 92 0.34 -7.30 1.78
CA HIS A 92 1.14 -6.08 1.59
C HIS A 92 1.01 -5.53 0.16
N TRP A 93 1.40 -6.34 -0.83
CA TRP A 93 1.35 -5.95 -2.23
C TRP A 93 -0.09 -5.79 -2.73
N GLY A 94 -0.96 -6.72 -2.40
CA GLY A 94 -2.37 -6.70 -2.80
C GLY A 94 -3.09 -5.46 -2.28
N TYR A 95 -2.83 -5.05 -1.04
CA TYR A 95 -3.44 -3.85 -0.47
C TYR A 95 -2.99 -2.58 -1.20
N GLY A 96 -1.70 -2.42 -1.47
CA GLY A 96 -1.18 -1.27 -2.22
C GLY A 96 -1.73 -1.21 -3.66
N ILE A 97 -1.70 -2.35 -4.35
CA ILE A 97 -2.21 -2.45 -5.73
C ILE A 97 -3.72 -2.17 -5.80
N ALA A 98 -4.51 -2.71 -4.88
CA ALA A 98 -5.95 -2.50 -4.82
C ALA A 98 -6.31 -1.03 -4.53
N ASN A 99 -5.59 -0.38 -3.61
CA ASN A 99 -5.74 1.06 -3.38
C ASN A 99 -5.35 1.88 -4.61
N GLY A 100 -4.31 1.48 -5.34
CA GLY A 100 -3.96 2.08 -6.63
C GLY A 100 -5.08 1.99 -7.67
N ALA A 101 -5.75 0.83 -7.78
CA ALA A 101 -6.92 0.68 -8.65
C ALA A 101 -8.07 1.62 -8.24
N ALA A 102 -8.36 1.71 -6.94
CA ALA A 102 -9.36 2.65 -6.41
C ALA A 102 -9.00 4.11 -6.73
N TYR A 103 -7.73 4.49 -6.55
CA TYR A 103 -7.23 5.81 -6.98
C TYR A 103 -7.45 6.01 -8.48
N GLY A 104 -7.16 4.99 -9.30
CA GLY A 104 -7.35 5.04 -10.73
C GLY A 104 -8.79 5.33 -11.14
N VAL A 105 -9.77 4.70 -10.49
CA VAL A 105 -11.20 4.98 -10.71
C VAL A 105 -11.57 6.42 -10.32
N LEU A 106 -11.15 6.86 -9.13
CA LEU A 106 -11.45 8.21 -8.62
C LEU A 106 -10.80 9.29 -9.48
N ALA A 107 -9.50 9.22 -9.69
CA ALA A 107 -8.72 10.20 -10.45
C ALA A 107 -8.98 10.11 -11.98
N GLY A 108 -9.35 8.92 -12.48
CA GLY A 108 -9.74 8.68 -13.87
C GLY A 108 -11.07 9.36 -14.22
N SER A 109 -11.97 9.50 -13.24
CA SER A 109 -13.23 10.24 -13.39
C SER A 109 -13.03 11.76 -13.48
N LEU A 110 -11.82 12.26 -13.19
CA LEU A 110 -11.48 13.67 -13.29
C LEU A 110 -10.85 14.02 -14.64
N ARG A 111 -11.23 15.17 -15.18
CA ARG A 111 -10.68 15.69 -16.45
C ARG A 111 -9.17 15.99 -16.37
N ASN A 112 -8.69 16.44 -15.20
CA ASN A 112 -7.29 16.83 -15.01
C ASN A 112 -6.80 16.50 -13.58
N PRO A 113 -6.51 15.23 -13.26
CA PRO A 113 -6.01 14.83 -11.95
C PRO A 113 -4.66 15.48 -11.67
N GLN A 114 -4.51 16.02 -10.47
CA GLN A 114 -3.29 16.66 -10.00
C GLN A 114 -2.47 15.70 -9.14
N VAL A 115 -1.15 15.87 -9.16
CA VAL A 115 -0.24 15.03 -8.35
C VAL A 115 -0.50 15.25 -6.85
N TRP A 116 -0.84 16.47 -6.44
CA TRP A 116 -1.08 16.79 -5.04
C TRP A 116 -2.29 16.03 -4.45
N TYR A 117 -3.20 15.50 -5.28
CA TYR A 117 -4.27 14.60 -4.81
C TYR A 117 -3.73 13.33 -4.14
N GLY A 118 -2.47 12.98 -4.39
CA GLY A 118 -1.76 11.93 -3.68
C GLY A 118 -1.61 12.18 -2.18
N ILE A 119 -1.62 13.45 -1.73
CA ILE A 119 -1.53 13.81 -0.30
C ILE A 119 -2.78 13.34 0.46
N PRO A 120 -4.01 13.82 0.15
CA PRO A 120 -5.20 13.35 0.83
C PRO A 120 -5.46 11.87 0.58
N PHE A 121 -5.07 11.32 -0.58
CA PHE A 121 -5.18 9.89 -0.84
C PHE A 121 -4.28 9.06 0.10
N GLY A 122 -2.98 9.35 0.15
CA GLY A 122 -2.04 8.65 1.02
C GLY A 122 -2.39 8.79 2.50
N ALA A 123 -2.77 10.01 2.94
CA ALA A 123 -3.26 10.25 4.29
C ALA A 123 -4.56 9.46 4.60
N GLY A 124 -5.43 9.29 3.60
CA GLY A 124 -6.63 8.45 3.70
C GLY A 124 -6.29 6.96 3.87
N VAL A 125 -5.35 6.43 3.09
CA VAL A 125 -4.88 5.04 3.23
C VAL A 125 -4.29 4.83 4.64
N TRP A 126 -3.41 5.72 5.07
CA TRP A 126 -2.85 5.74 6.43
C TRP A 126 -3.94 5.74 7.50
N GLY A 127 -4.87 6.70 7.43
CA GLY A 127 -5.94 6.86 8.41
C GLY A 127 -6.86 5.64 8.46
N SER A 128 -7.14 5.00 7.32
CA SER A 128 -7.96 3.79 7.28
C SER A 128 -7.34 2.63 8.08
N GLY A 129 -5.99 2.51 8.07
CA GLY A 129 -5.28 1.55 8.90
C GLY A 129 -5.53 1.75 10.39
N TYR A 130 -5.52 3.00 10.86
CA TYR A 130 -5.80 3.34 12.26
C TYR A 130 -7.28 3.28 12.66
N VAL A 131 -8.18 3.06 11.70
CA VAL A 131 -9.60 2.74 11.98
C VAL A 131 -9.79 1.22 12.05
N VAL A 132 -9.25 0.49 11.07
CA VAL A 132 -9.51 -0.95 10.90
C VAL A 132 -8.62 -1.81 11.81
N LEU A 133 -7.32 -1.53 11.87
CA LEU A 133 -6.36 -2.40 12.56
C LEU A 133 -6.50 -2.37 14.10
N PRO A 134 -6.89 -1.25 14.75
CA PRO A 134 -7.21 -1.28 16.17
C PRO A 134 -8.46 -2.09 16.49
N ALA A 135 -9.50 -2.04 15.64
CA ALA A 135 -10.67 -2.91 15.79
C ALA A 135 -10.28 -4.40 15.65
N ALA A 136 -9.29 -4.69 14.81
CA ALA A 136 -8.68 -6.00 14.69
C ALA A 136 -7.65 -6.31 15.80
N LYS A 137 -7.43 -5.45 16.80
CA LYS A 137 -6.40 -5.64 17.84
C LYS A 137 -5.00 -5.90 17.28
N LEU A 138 -4.69 -5.36 16.11
CA LEU A 138 -3.36 -5.46 15.50
C LEU A 138 -2.54 -4.19 15.77
N TYR A 139 -3.22 -3.05 15.90
CA TYR A 139 -2.63 -1.78 16.32
C TYR A 139 -3.23 -1.33 17.66
N GLU A 140 -2.48 -0.50 18.39
CA GLU A 140 -3.06 0.34 19.42
C GLU A 140 -3.97 1.42 18.81
N PRO A 141 -4.93 1.98 19.57
CA PRO A 141 -5.64 3.18 19.14
C PRO A 141 -4.67 4.34 18.84
N ILE A 142 -5.00 5.16 17.83
CA ILE A 142 -4.09 6.18 17.29
C ILE A 142 -3.53 7.15 18.35
N TRP A 143 -4.32 7.48 19.37
CA TRP A 143 -3.95 8.41 20.45
C TRP A 143 -2.92 7.84 21.45
N LYS A 144 -2.59 6.55 21.39
CA LYS A 144 -1.56 5.94 22.24
C LYS A 144 -0.16 6.01 21.63
N TYR A 145 -0.04 6.22 20.32
CA TYR A 145 1.26 6.35 19.68
C TYR A 145 1.84 7.75 19.86
N ASP A 146 3.16 7.83 19.95
CA ASP A 146 3.85 9.12 19.97
C ASP A 146 3.84 9.78 18.58
N ARG A 147 4.01 11.10 18.56
CA ARG A 147 3.97 11.90 17.33
C ARG A 147 5.03 11.51 16.30
N LYS A 148 6.20 11.03 16.74
CA LYS A 148 7.30 10.66 15.84
C LYS A 148 6.98 9.34 15.14
N THR A 149 6.35 8.39 15.83
CA THR A 149 5.84 7.15 15.22
C THR A 149 4.77 7.46 14.18
N LEU A 150 3.75 8.25 14.53
CA LEU A 150 2.70 8.65 13.59
C LEU A 150 3.25 9.43 12.38
N ALA A 151 4.18 10.35 12.60
CA ALA A 151 4.78 11.14 11.51
C ALA A 151 5.62 10.27 10.56
N LYS A 152 6.37 9.29 11.09
CA LYS A 152 7.11 8.34 10.26
C LYS A 152 6.16 7.53 9.39
N ASP A 153 5.08 7.00 9.96
CA ASP A 153 4.14 6.19 9.21
C ASP A 153 3.35 7.01 8.18
N LEU A 154 2.82 8.17 8.58
CA LEU A 154 2.13 9.10 7.67
C LEU A 154 3.03 9.51 6.51
N SER A 155 4.29 9.87 6.77
CA SER A 155 5.21 10.28 5.69
C SER A 155 5.50 9.15 4.68
N ALA A 156 5.52 7.89 5.10
CA ALA A 156 5.63 6.76 4.18
C ALA A 156 4.40 6.66 3.27
N HIS A 157 3.21 6.81 3.85
CA HIS A 157 1.95 6.81 3.10
C HIS A 157 1.78 8.03 2.19
N LEU A 158 2.34 9.19 2.55
CA LEU A 158 2.38 10.36 1.66
C LEU A 158 3.27 10.10 0.44
N VAL A 159 4.40 9.40 0.60
CA VAL A 159 5.24 8.97 -0.53
C VAL A 159 4.49 7.98 -1.42
N TYR A 160 3.80 6.99 -0.83
CA TYR A 160 2.92 6.08 -1.57
C TYR A 160 1.89 6.86 -2.40
N GLY A 161 1.15 7.77 -1.77
CA GLY A 161 0.05 8.49 -2.41
C GLY A 161 0.52 9.47 -3.49
N LEU A 162 1.58 10.25 -3.24
CA LEU A 162 2.18 11.15 -4.23
C LEU A 162 2.73 10.41 -5.43
N THR A 163 3.43 9.29 -5.20
CA THR A 163 3.97 8.45 -6.27
C THR A 163 2.84 7.85 -7.10
N THR A 164 1.81 7.29 -6.47
CA THR A 164 0.62 6.77 -7.14
C THR A 164 -0.02 7.84 -8.03
N ALA A 165 -0.24 9.05 -7.49
CA ALA A 165 -0.82 10.16 -8.24
C ALA A 165 0.04 10.61 -9.44
N ALA A 166 1.36 10.69 -9.24
CA ALA A 166 2.31 11.05 -10.29
C ALA A 166 2.35 10.01 -11.41
N VAL A 167 2.48 8.73 -11.06
CA VAL A 167 2.55 7.61 -12.01
C VAL A 167 1.24 7.48 -12.76
N PHE A 168 0.09 7.57 -12.09
CA PHE A 168 -1.21 7.55 -12.75
C PHE A 168 -1.35 8.67 -13.80
N ARG A 169 -0.99 9.91 -13.41
CA ARG A 169 -1.03 11.07 -14.32
C ARG A 169 -0.08 10.90 -15.50
N LEU A 170 1.10 10.31 -15.29
CA LEU A 170 2.06 10.01 -16.33
C LEU A 170 1.54 8.91 -17.27
N ALA A 171 1.01 7.81 -16.73
CA ALA A 171 0.47 6.69 -17.48
C ALA A 171 -0.73 7.07 -18.36
N ARG A 172 -1.48 8.12 -18.00
CA ARG A 172 -2.54 8.71 -18.84
C ARG A 172 -2.03 9.34 -20.14
N ARG A 173 -0.73 9.61 -20.27
CA ARG A 173 -0.14 10.17 -21.50
C ARG A 173 0.14 9.09 -22.54
N PHE A 174 0.18 7.83 -22.14
CA PHE A 174 0.45 6.70 -23.02
C PHE A 174 -0.84 5.98 -23.38
N ARG A 175 -0.93 5.48 -24.62
CA ARG A 175 -1.97 4.54 -25.04
C ARG A 175 -1.58 3.18 -24.46
N LEU A 176 -2.35 2.73 -23.48
CA LEU A 176 -2.42 1.36 -23.00
C LEU A 176 -3.76 0.82 -23.51
#